data_AF-A0AAW0PN65-F1
#
_entry.id   AF-A0AAW0PN65-F1
#
_cell.length_a   1.000
_cell.length_b   1.000
_cell.length_c   1.000
_cell.angle_alpha   90.00
_cell.angle_beta   90.00
_cell.angle_gamma   90.00
#
_symmetry.space_group_name_H-M   'P 1'
#
loop_
_entity.id
_entity.type
_entity.pdbx_description
1 polymer ?
#
loop_
_entity_poly.entity_id
_entity_poly.type
_entity_poly.pdbx_seq_one_letter_code
_entity_poly.pdbx_strand_id
1 'polypeptide(L)'
;MENAHTKSVEEVYSYFCVNESTGLSLEEVKRQKEKWGLNELPAEEGKSLWELVLEQFEDLLVRILLLAACISFVLAWFEEGEETITAFVEPFVILLILIANAIVGVWQERNGRGRHRSAKGSKACLRTTMKTLAWIICILPYVFLVSGAEVHSCSSKPEFPGATLLRYTPDKALFKCAEGHEPAGGSPVVRCSGGQWNRLTLLCRKKSCGNAGELLNGRFTYNGEPDLGTEAYASCDDGFTLTGPKVIKCGVDGWSKPLPSVKKEQSHSRVWLLTWPTLRRRALLKCTNGPYSLESGPYSLESGPYSLESGPTPSELPPVSAKDPPAPSKKPSTPQRVPPAPPKVPPKNTPGSCGVPQNKYGSRAILATKYSSLKSFPAGTRVYYVCDVGYFHSRGSKYRICAGGRWTPLELQCRRKRCGSAGELYSGRYEYTGTEFGDSVTAVCDAGYQLVGQATRNCLLQGWDGHPPVCEVLTCDDPPEVNNAGIVGYAEAPFAYMTVLTYRCLVGALTGPSTIWCKEDGTWSSPLPHCKDITCAAPNIPNASWVRSQSGRYQHRDGLYIQCDDRFTLNGPSYITCNERGQWAPRLPKCKAWMHDFRRW
;
A
#
# COMPACT_ATOMS: atom_id res chain seq x y z
N MET A 1 -63.79 -44.18 15.13
CA MET A 1 -64.00 -43.45 13.87
C MET A 1 -62.63 -43.26 13.25
N GLU A 2 -62.27 -44.09 12.29
CA GLU A 2 -61.01 -43.92 11.55
C GLU A 2 -61.10 -42.67 10.65
N ASN A 3 -59.96 -42.01 10.42
CA ASN A 3 -59.86 -40.79 9.61
C ASN A 3 -60.86 -39.68 9.96
N ALA A 4 -61.23 -39.53 11.24
CA ALA A 4 -62.10 -38.45 11.72
C ALA A 4 -61.58 -37.03 11.38
N HIS A 5 -60.29 -36.88 11.07
CA HIS A 5 -59.66 -35.62 10.66
C HIS A 5 -59.91 -35.24 9.18
N THR A 6 -60.51 -36.11 8.36
CA THR A 6 -60.91 -35.81 6.96
C THR A 6 -62.42 -35.68 6.77
N LYS A 7 -63.18 -35.69 7.87
CA LYS A 7 -64.64 -35.67 7.92
C LYS A 7 -65.18 -34.26 8.19
N SER A 8 -66.42 -33.99 7.77
CA SER A 8 -67.12 -32.76 8.17
C SER A 8 -67.44 -32.76 9.66
N VAL A 9 -67.62 -31.58 10.24
CA VAL A 9 -67.87 -31.41 11.69
C VAL A 9 -69.22 -32.04 12.08
N GLU A 10 -70.20 -31.93 11.19
CA GLU A 10 -71.55 -32.47 11.29
C GLU A 10 -71.57 -34.01 11.22
N GLU A 11 -70.73 -34.63 10.37
CA GLU A 11 -70.51 -36.08 10.36
C GLU A 11 -69.89 -36.58 11.66
N VAL A 12 -68.97 -35.81 12.27
CA VAL A 12 -68.34 -36.19 13.54
C VAL A 12 -69.35 -36.06 14.69
N TYR A 13 -70.10 -34.96 14.78
CA TYR A 13 -71.13 -34.78 15.80
C TYR A 13 -72.25 -35.81 15.70
N SER A 14 -72.71 -36.15 14.48
CA SER A 14 -73.71 -37.21 14.29
C SER A 14 -73.17 -38.61 14.59
N TYR A 15 -71.92 -38.95 14.20
CA TYR A 15 -71.31 -40.25 14.52
C TYR A 15 -71.16 -40.49 16.03
N PHE A 16 -70.84 -39.46 16.81
CA PHE A 16 -70.70 -39.55 18.27
C PHE A 16 -71.98 -39.17 19.04
N CYS A 17 -73.08 -38.83 18.35
CA CYS A 17 -74.34 -38.35 18.93
C CYS A 17 -74.18 -37.16 19.91
N VAL A 18 -73.33 -36.18 19.57
CA VAL A 18 -73.01 -35.01 20.41
C VAL A 18 -73.65 -33.75 19.83
N ASN A 19 -74.16 -32.86 20.69
CA ASN A 19 -74.60 -31.52 20.29
C ASN A 19 -73.47 -30.50 20.51
N GLU A 20 -73.18 -29.70 19.49
CA GLU A 20 -72.15 -28.64 19.49
C GLU A 20 -72.25 -27.70 20.71
N SER A 21 -73.47 -27.33 21.11
CA SER A 21 -73.72 -26.35 22.17
C SER A 21 -73.54 -26.88 23.59
N THR A 22 -73.56 -28.20 23.80
CA THR A 22 -73.44 -28.81 25.14
C THR A 22 -72.20 -29.69 25.30
N GLY A 23 -71.63 -30.20 24.20
CA GLY A 23 -70.50 -31.12 24.22
C GLY A 23 -70.81 -32.47 24.87
N LEU A 24 -69.73 -33.19 25.25
CA LEU A 24 -69.79 -34.46 25.97
C LEU A 24 -69.87 -34.23 27.49
N SER A 25 -70.61 -35.08 28.21
CA SER A 25 -70.66 -35.05 29.67
C SER A 25 -69.32 -35.48 30.30
N LEU A 26 -69.04 -35.02 31.53
CA LEU A 26 -67.81 -35.36 32.25
C LEU A 26 -67.65 -36.88 32.48
N GLU A 27 -68.74 -37.60 32.72
CA GLU A 27 -68.71 -39.06 32.86
C GLU A 27 -68.44 -39.76 31.53
N GLU A 28 -69.01 -39.27 30.41
CA GLU A 28 -68.72 -39.84 29.09
C GLU A 28 -67.26 -39.59 28.69
N VAL A 29 -66.73 -38.39 28.92
CA VAL A 29 -65.30 -38.09 28.72
C VAL A 29 -64.41 -39.00 29.56
N LYS A 30 -64.81 -39.33 30.80
CA LYS A 30 -64.06 -40.27 31.65
C LYS A 30 -64.12 -41.69 31.09
N ARG A 31 -65.30 -42.18 30.73
CA ARG A 31 -65.53 -43.52 30.12
C ARG A 31 -64.77 -43.70 28.80
N GLN A 32 -64.74 -42.68 27.95
CA GLN A 32 -63.98 -42.71 26.68
C GLN A 32 -62.46 -42.70 26.94
N LYS A 33 -61.96 -41.96 27.94
CA LYS A 33 -60.55 -42.01 28.35
C LYS A 33 -60.13 -43.36 28.95
N GLU A 34 -60.99 -43.99 29.73
CA GLU A 34 -60.75 -45.34 30.26
C GLU A 34 -60.73 -46.40 29.15
N LYS A 35 -61.52 -46.20 28.07
CA LYS A 35 -61.60 -47.13 26.93
C LYS A 35 -60.50 -46.96 25.87
N TRP A 36 -60.10 -45.72 25.57
CA TRP A 36 -59.19 -45.39 24.46
C TRP A 36 -57.86 -44.78 24.91
N GLY A 37 -57.66 -44.57 26.22
CA GLY A 37 -56.50 -43.88 26.78
C GLY A 37 -56.60 -42.35 26.71
N LEU A 38 -55.46 -41.70 26.92
CA LEU A 38 -55.31 -40.27 26.64
C LEU A 38 -55.16 -40.07 25.12
N ASN A 39 -55.63 -38.92 24.61
CA ASN A 39 -55.51 -38.57 23.19
C ASN A 39 -54.08 -38.12 22.86
N GLU A 40 -53.16 -39.08 22.89
CA GLU A 40 -51.73 -38.92 22.68
C GLU A 40 -51.30 -39.78 21.48
N LEU A 41 -50.41 -39.26 20.65
CA LEU A 41 -49.94 -39.99 19.47
C LEU A 41 -49.04 -41.15 19.92
N PRO A 42 -49.12 -42.34 19.30
CA PRO A 42 -48.21 -43.44 19.60
C PRO A 42 -46.76 -43.00 19.34
N ALA A 43 -45.89 -43.19 20.32
CA ALA A 43 -44.49 -42.85 20.18
C ALA A 43 -43.79 -43.84 19.24
N GLU A 44 -43.03 -43.32 18.28
CA GLU A 44 -42.22 -44.14 17.37
C GLU A 44 -41.11 -44.88 18.13
N GLU A 45 -40.78 -46.10 17.71
CA GLU A 45 -39.67 -46.88 18.27
C GLU A 45 -38.33 -46.25 17.87
N GLY A 46 -37.87 -45.28 18.68
CA GLY A 46 -36.72 -44.45 18.35
C GLY A 46 -35.40 -45.24 18.28
N LYS A 47 -34.68 -45.05 17.17
CA LYS A 47 -33.38 -45.66 16.79
C LYS A 47 -32.44 -46.04 17.95
N SER A 48 -31.72 -47.14 17.73
CA SER A 48 -30.76 -47.72 18.67
C SER A 48 -29.49 -46.87 18.82
N LEU A 49 -28.78 -47.04 19.94
CA LEU A 49 -27.59 -46.22 20.24
C LEU A 49 -26.44 -46.43 19.25
N TRP A 50 -26.27 -47.63 18.70
CA TRP A 50 -25.20 -47.95 17.74
C TRP A 50 -25.49 -47.41 16.34
N GLU A 51 -26.74 -47.50 15.91
CA GLU A 51 -27.28 -46.91 14.68
C GLU A 51 -27.09 -45.38 14.66
N LEU A 52 -27.43 -44.71 15.77
CA LEU A 52 -27.20 -43.28 15.96
C LEU A 52 -25.71 -42.88 15.95
N VAL A 53 -24.79 -43.77 16.37
CA VAL A 53 -23.34 -43.55 16.23
C VAL A 53 -22.90 -43.71 14.77
N LEU A 54 -23.36 -44.77 14.10
CA LEU A 54 -22.97 -45.07 12.71
C LEU A 54 -23.43 -43.98 11.74
N GLU A 55 -24.62 -43.41 11.93
CA GLU A 55 -25.11 -42.28 11.11
C GLU A 55 -24.19 -41.03 11.18
N GLN A 56 -23.42 -40.84 12.26
CA GLN A 56 -22.42 -39.75 12.33
C GLN A 56 -21.18 -40.03 11.47
N PHE A 57 -20.85 -41.29 11.17
CA PHE A 57 -19.73 -41.67 10.30
C PHE A 57 -20.11 -41.75 8.82
N GLU A 58 -21.40 -41.56 8.50
CA GLU A 58 -21.86 -41.45 7.12
C GLU A 58 -21.69 -40.06 6.52
N ASP A 59 -21.55 -39.03 7.37
CA ASP A 59 -21.37 -37.65 6.94
C ASP A 59 -20.07 -37.44 6.15
N LEU A 60 -20.18 -36.70 5.05
CA LEU A 60 -19.07 -36.43 4.12
C LEU A 60 -17.91 -35.68 4.78
N LEU A 61 -18.19 -34.76 5.71
CA LEU A 61 -17.20 -33.99 6.45
C LEU A 61 -16.42 -34.91 7.40
N VAL A 62 -17.11 -35.80 8.12
CA VAL A 62 -16.47 -36.79 9.01
C VAL A 62 -15.58 -37.76 8.21
N ARG A 63 -16.03 -38.21 7.04
CA ARG A 63 -15.23 -39.04 6.13
C ARG A 63 -13.96 -38.32 5.63
N ILE A 64 -14.04 -37.02 5.34
CA ILE A 64 -12.88 -36.20 4.97
C ILE A 64 -11.91 -36.02 6.15
N LEU A 65 -12.41 -35.79 7.37
CA LEU A 65 -11.56 -35.69 8.58
C LEU A 65 -10.83 -36.99 8.91
N LEU A 66 -11.49 -38.15 8.73
CA LEU A 66 -10.84 -39.46 8.87
C LEU A 66 -9.74 -39.67 7.83
N LEU A 67 -9.99 -39.32 6.56
CA LEU A 67 -8.96 -39.37 5.52
C LEU A 67 -7.74 -38.51 5.86
N ALA A 68 -7.97 -37.28 6.35
CA ALA A 68 -6.91 -36.37 6.79
C ALA A 68 -6.10 -36.96 7.95
N ALA A 69 -6.75 -37.48 8.99
CA ALA A 69 -6.07 -38.12 10.11
C ALA A 69 -5.23 -39.34 9.68
N CYS A 70 -5.73 -40.16 8.76
CA CYS A 70 -4.95 -41.25 8.17
C CYS A 70 -3.73 -40.77 7.39
N ILE A 71 -3.85 -39.69 6.61
CA ILE A 71 -2.72 -39.11 5.87
C ILE A 71 -1.67 -38.54 6.84
N SER A 72 -2.06 -37.74 7.84
CA SER A 72 -1.12 -37.22 8.85
C SER A 72 -0.42 -38.34 9.61
N PHE A 73 -1.14 -39.41 9.99
CA PHE A 73 -0.53 -40.57 10.66
C PHE A 73 0.47 -41.32 9.76
N VAL A 74 0.17 -41.48 8.46
CA VAL A 74 1.09 -42.12 7.50
C VAL A 74 2.33 -41.26 7.25
N LEU A 75 2.20 -39.93 7.18
CA LEU A 75 3.33 -39.01 7.06
C LEU A 75 4.22 -39.07 8.31
N ALA A 76 3.63 -38.99 9.50
CA ALA A 76 4.34 -39.14 10.79
C ALA A 76 5.04 -40.50 10.97
N TRP A 77 4.60 -41.54 10.26
CA TRP A 77 5.25 -42.86 10.26
C TRP A 77 6.48 -42.93 9.32
N PHE A 78 6.60 -42.03 8.34
CA PHE A 78 7.72 -42.00 7.39
C PHE A 78 8.81 -40.96 7.73
N GLU A 79 8.59 -40.09 8.71
CA GLU A 79 9.60 -39.15 9.20
C GLU A 79 10.53 -39.79 10.24
N GLU A 80 11.53 -40.56 9.78
CA GLU A 80 12.64 -41.02 10.63
C GLU A 80 13.59 -39.84 10.97
N GLY A 81 13.21 -39.03 11.97
CA GLY A 81 13.96 -37.87 12.44
C GLY A 81 13.76 -37.56 13.93
N GLU A 82 14.72 -36.85 14.52
CA GLU A 82 14.73 -36.49 15.95
C GLU A 82 13.72 -35.35 16.25
N GLU A 83 12.50 -35.69 16.70
CA GLU A 83 11.56 -34.90 17.55
C GLU A 83 10.22 -35.67 17.69
N THR A 84 10.30 -36.97 18.02
CA THR A 84 9.26 -38.00 17.76
C THR A 84 7.93 -37.88 18.52
N ILE A 85 7.74 -36.82 19.31
CA ILE A 85 6.53 -36.61 20.15
C ILE A 85 5.51 -35.66 19.53
N THR A 86 5.92 -34.79 18.61
CA THR A 86 5.04 -33.73 18.06
C THR A 86 4.21 -34.21 16.87
N ALA A 87 4.79 -35.02 15.97
CA ALA A 87 4.14 -35.50 14.74
C ALA A 87 2.84 -36.31 14.98
N PHE A 88 2.73 -36.99 16.13
CA PHE A 88 1.52 -37.76 16.50
C PHE A 88 0.40 -36.93 17.13
N VAL A 89 0.63 -35.66 17.45
CA VAL A 89 -0.38 -34.81 18.12
C VAL A 89 -1.56 -34.50 17.18
N GLU A 90 -1.31 -34.17 15.92
CA GLU A 90 -2.36 -33.85 14.94
C GLU A 90 -3.38 -34.99 14.73
N PRO A 91 -2.98 -36.22 14.34
CA PRO A 91 -3.93 -37.32 14.15
C PRO A 91 -4.66 -37.70 15.45
N PHE A 92 -4.00 -37.57 16.62
CA PHE A 92 -4.64 -37.83 17.91
C PHE A 92 -5.71 -36.79 18.26
N VAL A 93 -5.46 -35.51 18.01
CA VAL A 93 -6.44 -34.43 18.25
C VAL A 93 -7.66 -34.58 17.32
N ILE A 94 -7.46 -34.91 16.04
CA ILE A 94 -8.57 -35.15 15.10
C ILE A 94 -9.42 -36.34 15.56
N LEU A 95 -8.79 -37.44 15.98
CA LEU A 95 -9.49 -38.62 16.49
C LEU A 95 -10.32 -38.30 17.76
N LEU A 96 -9.76 -37.52 18.69
CA LEU A 96 -10.44 -37.08 19.90
C LEU A 96 -11.69 -36.23 19.57
N ILE A 97 -11.57 -35.29 18.63
CA ILE A 97 -12.70 -34.45 18.17
C ILE A 97 -13.83 -35.31 17.58
N LEU A 98 -13.51 -36.32 16.77
CA LEU A 98 -14.51 -37.22 16.19
C LEU A 98 -15.23 -38.06 17.26
N ILE A 99 -14.49 -38.58 18.25
CA ILE A 99 -15.08 -39.30 19.40
C ILE A 99 -15.96 -38.36 20.24
N ALA A 100 -15.51 -37.12 20.50
CA ALA A 100 -16.28 -36.13 21.24
C ALA A 100 -17.60 -35.76 20.52
N ASN A 101 -17.56 -35.57 19.20
CA ASN A 101 -18.74 -35.29 18.39
C ASN A 101 -19.74 -36.46 18.43
N ALA A 102 -19.29 -37.71 18.31
CA ALA A 102 -20.15 -38.88 18.43
C ALA A 102 -20.81 -38.99 19.81
N ILE A 103 -20.04 -38.79 20.90
CA ILE A 103 -20.56 -38.79 22.27
C ILE A 103 -21.60 -37.67 22.47
N VAL A 104 -21.32 -36.46 21.99
CA VAL A 104 -22.22 -35.31 22.12
C VAL A 104 -23.50 -35.50 21.29
N GLY A 105 -23.41 -36.04 20.07
CA GLY A 105 -24.59 -36.35 19.24
C GLY A 105 -25.52 -37.36 19.91
N VAL A 106 -24.96 -38.50 20.37
CA VAL A 106 -25.73 -39.53 21.10
C VAL A 106 -26.31 -38.98 22.41
N TRP A 107 -25.58 -38.13 23.13
CA TRP A 107 -26.08 -37.50 24.35
C TRP A 107 -27.22 -36.52 24.08
N GLN A 108 -27.13 -35.69 23.03
CA GLN A 108 -28.20 -34.77 22.64
C GLN A 108 -29.48 -35.50 22.24
N GLU A 109 -29.39 -36.55 21.43
CA GLU A 109 -30.54 -37.36 21.02
C GLU A 109 -31.16 -38.10 22.22
N ARG A 110 -30.35 -38.77 23.04
CA ARG A 110 -30.82 -39.51 24.22
C ARG A 110 -31.49 -38.60 25.26
N ASN A 111 -31.01 -37.36 25.42
CA ASN A 111 -31.58 -36.39 26.35
C ASN A 111 -32.80 -35.66 25.72
N GLY A 112 -32.84 -35.55 24.39
CA GLY A 112 -33.95 -34.95 23.64
C GLY A 112 -35.28 -35.69 23.80
N ARG A 113 -35.25 -37.03 23.87
CA ARG A 113 -36.43 -37.88 24.15
C ARG A 113 -37.08 -37.62 25.52
N GLY A 114 -36.42 -36.89 26.43
CA GLY A 114 -36.85 -36.70 27.82
C GLY A 114 -37.75 -35.50 28.13
N ARG A 115 -38.06 -34.58 27.19
CA ARG A 115 -38.76 -33.33 27.59
C ARG A 115 -39.62 -32.61 26.53
N HIS A 116 -40.80 -33.16 26.21
CA HIS A 116 -41.85 -32.41 25.51
C HIS A 116 -42.52 -31.34 26.40
N ARG A 117 -42.00 -30.09 26.36
CA ARG A 117 -42.78 -28.82 26.36
C ARG A 117 -41.86 -27.58 26.32
N SER A 118 -42.25 -26.60 25.49
CA SER A 118 -41.71 -25.22 25.41
C SER A 118 -40.19 -25.04 25.28
N ALA A 119 -39.67 -25.12 24.04
CA ALA A 119 -38.27 -24.81 23.73
C ALA A 119 -38.03 -24.08 22.38
N LYS A 120 -38.89 -23.12 21.99
CA LYS A 120 -38.59 -22.25 20.81
C LYS A 120 -37.29 -21.43 20.98
N GLY A 121 -36.80 -21.25 22.21
CA GLY A 121 -35.51 -20.60 22.50
C GLY A 121 -34.27 -21.46 22.21
N SER A 122 -34.34 -22.80 22.26
CA SER A 122 -33.14 -23.65 22.16
C SER A 122 -32.47 -23.62 20.78
N LYS A 123 -33.21 -23.31 19.71
CA LYS A 123 -32.62 -23.11 18.36
C LYS A 123 -31.73 -21.86 18.28
N ALA A 124 -31.97 -20.84 19.11
CA ALA A 124 -31.06 -19.70 19.25
C ALA A 124 -29.82 -20.09 20.06
N CYS A 125 -30.01 -20.79 21.19
CA CYS A 125 -28.89 -21.27 22.01
C CYS A 125 -27.95 -22.19 21.21
N LEU A 126 -28.47 -23.13 20.42
CA LEU A 126 -27.65 -24.06 19.63
C LEU A 126 -26.88 -23.37 18.49
N ARG A 127 -27.44 -22.32 17.88
CA ARG A 127 -26.70 -21.48 16.92
C ARG A 127 -25.59 -20.66 17.60
N THR A 128 -25.74 -20.34 18.89
CA THR A 128 -24.66 -19.76 19.69
C THR A 128 -23.63 -20.82 20.09
N THR A 129 -24.03 -21.99 20.61
CA THR A 129 -23.06 -23.00 21.08
C THR A 129 -22.28 -23.68 19.95
N MET A 130 -22.90 -23.93 18.79
CA MET A 130 -22.14 -24.34 17.60
C MET A 130 -21.27 -23.21 17.06
N LYS A 131 -21.67 -21.93 17.19
CA LYS A 131 -20.77 -20.82 16.86
C LYS A 131 -19.63 -20.65 17.85
N THR A 132 -19.83 -20.89 19.16
CA THR A 132 -18.74 -20.84 20.15
C THR A 132 -17.84 -22.07 20.06
N LEU A 133 -18.36 -23.25 19.72
CA LEU A 133 -17.53 -24.44 19.47
C LEU A 133 -16.82 -24.37 18.12
N ALA A 134 -17.43 -23.85 17.06
CA ALA A 134 -16.73 -23.56 15.80
C ALA A 134 -15.72 -22.41 15.99
N TRP A 135 -16.02 -21.39 16.80
CA TRP A 135 -15.01 -20.45 17.28
C TRP A 135 -13.89 -21.20 17.98
N ILE A 136 -14.17 -21.94 19.05
CA ILE A 136 -13.16 -22.66 19.84
C ILE A 136 -12.38 -23.68 18.98
N ILE A 137 -12.93 -24.26 17.92
CA ILE A 137 -12.19 -25.17 17.02
C ILE A 137 -11.40 -24.42 15.94
N CYS A 138 -11.84 -23.24 15.47
CA CYS A 138 -11.01 -22.34 14.66
C CYS A 138 -9.99 -21.55 15.50
N ILE A 139 -10.23 -21.40 16.79
CA ILE A 139 -9.47 -20.57 17.74
C ILE A 139 -8.57 -21.42 18.65
N LEU A 140 -8.78 -22.73 18.84
CA LEU A 140 -7.80 -23.59 19.52
C LEU A 140 -6.47 -23.65 18.78
N PRO A 141 -6.43 -23.78 17.43
CA PRO A 141 -5.22 -23.50 16.66
C PRO A 141 -4.69 -22.09 16.94
N TYR A 142 -5.58 -21.08 16.95
CA TYR A 142 -5.22 -19.66 17.08
C TYR A 142 -4.83 -19.22 18.52
N VAL A 143 -5.12 -20.00 19.56
CA VAL A 143 -4.89 -19.65 20.98
C VAL A 143 -3.76 -20.49 21.58
N PHE A 144 -3.59 -21.74 21.17
CA PHE A 144 -2.31 -22.43 21.42
C PHE A 144 -1.16 -21.81 20.59
N LEU A 145 -1.45 -21.17 19.45
CA LEU A 145 -0.50 -20.25 18.77
C LEU A 145 -0.28 -18.90 19.48
N VAL A 146 -1.00 -18.57 20.56
CA VAL A 146 -0.91 -17.26 21.24
C VAL A 146 -0.48 -17.38 22.71
N SER A 147 -0.61 -18.54 23.36
CA SER A 147 0.07 -18.81 24.63
C SER A 147 1.57 -19.15 24.44
N GLY A 148 2.00 -19.46 23.22
CA GLY A 148 3.41 -19.49 22.81
C GLY A 148 3.99 -18.08 22.57
N ALA A 149 3.87 -17.19 23.56
CA ALA A 149 4.27 -15.78 23.45
C ALA A 149 5.79 -15.55 23.58
N GLU A 150 6.62 -16.42 22.99
CA GLU A 150 7.94 -16.00 22.55
C GLU A 150 7.79 -15.19 21.26
N VAL A 151 8.50 -14.07 21.15
CA VAL A 151 8.53 -13.30 19.91
C VAL A 151 9.25 -14.14 18.87
N HIS A 152 8.48 -14.73 17.95
CA HIS A 152 8.94 -15.37 16.71
C HIS A 152 9.57 -14.33 15.77
N SER A 153 10.66 -13.75 16.26
CA SER A 153 11.74 -13.17 15.49
C SER A 153 12.09 -14.15 14.37
N CYS A 154 12.33 -13.65 13.17
CA CYS A 154 12.93 -14.47 12.13
C CYS A 154 14.36 -14.85 12.59
N SER A 155 14.54 -15.97 13.31
CA SER A 155 15.81 -16.31 13.97
C SER A 155 16.95 -16.60 12.99
N SER A 156 16.62 -16.93 11.74
CA SER A 156 17.60 -17.04 10.65
C SER A 156 17.81 -15.70 9.95
N LYS A 157 19.07 -15.26 9.95
CA LYS A 157 19.59 -14.16 9.13
C LYS A 157 19.25 -14.45 7.65
N PRO A 158 18.49 -13.59 6.95
CA PRO A 158 18.16 -13.80 5.56
C PRO A 158 19.38 -13.65 4.66
N GLU A 159 19.52 -14.54 3.69
CA GLU A 159 20.55 -14.49 2.65
C GLU A 159 19.88 -14.56 1.26
N PHE A 160 20.27 -13.66 0.36
CA PHE A 160 19.72 -13.59 -1.00
C PHE A 160 20.88 -13.49 -2.01
N PRO A 161 20.89 -14.30 -3.08
CA PRO A 161 21.97 -14.28 -4.07
C PRO A 161 22.03 -12.92 -4.79
N GLY A 162 23.24 -12.35 -4.89
CA GLY A 162 23.48 -11.05 -5.53
C GLY A 162 23.28 -9.81 -4.64
N ALA A 163 22.81 -9.99 -3.40
CA ALA A 163 22.60 -8.90 -2.44
C ALA A 163 23.37 -9.15 -1.13
N THR A 164 23.89 -8.09 -0.51
CA THR A 164 24.58 -8.13 0.78
C THR A 164 23.71 -7.46 1.84
N LEU A 165 23.48 -8.16 2.96
CA LEU A 165 22.78 -7.61 4.12
C LEU A 165 23.54 -6.39 4.67
N LEU A 166 22.86 -5.26 4.81
CA LEU A 166 23.42 -3.98 5.25
C LEU A 166 23.06 -3.65 6.70
N ARG A 167 21.81 -3.89 7.10
CA ARG A 167 21.31 -3.75 8.49
C ARG A 167 20.24 -4.79 8.77
N TYR A 168 20.16 -5.21 10.03
CA TYR A 168 19.33 -6.32 10.47
C TYR A 168 18.62 -6.00 11.79
N THR A 169 17.34 -6.36 11.89
CA THR A 169 16.50 -6.31 13.10
C THR A 169 15.48 -7.46 13.00
N PRO A 170 14.87 -7.92 14.12
CA PRO A 170 13.90 -9.03 14.09
C PRO A 170 12.77 -8.86 13.08
N ASP A 171 12.28 -7.62 12.91
CA ASP A 171 11.13 -7.32 12.04
C ASP A 171 11.52 -6.98 10.60
N LYS A 172 12.76 -6.51 10.37
CA LYS A 172 13.18 -5.84 9.11
C LYS A 172 14.65 -6.09 8.81
N ALA A 173 14.94 -6.48 7.56
CA ALA A 173 16.30 -6.59 7.04
C ALA A 173 16.46 -5.72 5.79
N LEU A 174 17.55 -4.94 5.76
CA LEU A 174 17.88 -4.01 4.68
C LEU A 174 19.08 -4.55 3.91
N PHE A 175 18.94 -4.69 2.61
CA PHE A 175 19.96 -5.18 1.69
C PHE A 175 20.51 -4.06 0.80
N LYS A 176 21.80 -4.17 0.46
CA LYS A 176 22.42 -3.47 -0.67
C LYS A 176 22.75 -4.50 -1.76
N CYS A 177 23.03 -4.03 -2.98
CA CYS A 177 23.63 -4.92 -3.97
C CYS A 177 25.03 -5.38 -3.53
N ALA A 178 25.42 -6.57 -3.99
CA ALA A 178 26.76 -7.11 -3.74
C ALA A 178 27.86 -6.22 -4.32
N GLU A 179 29.10 -6.48 -3.93
CA GLU A 179 30.25 -5.73 -4.44
C GLU A 179 30.33 -5.81 -5.99
N GLY A 180 30.69 -4.69 -6.61
CA GLY A 180 30.67 -4.55 -8.06
C GLY A 180 29.28 -4.55 -8.72
N HIS A 181 28.19 -4.47 -7.96
CA HIS A 181 26.81 -4.34 -8.48
C HIS A 181 26.14 -3.02 -8.02
N GLU A 182 25.07 -2.62 -8.70
CA GLU A 182 24.28 -1.42 -8.42
C GLU A 182 22.76 -1.68 -8.54
N PRO A 183 21.91 -0.95 -7.81
CA PRO A 183 20.46 -1.18 -7.81
C PRO A 183 19.81 -0.75 -9.13
N ALA A 184 19.08 -1.67 -9.75
CA ALA A 184 18.31 -1.47 -10.97
C ALA A 184 16.79 -1.29 -10.73
N GLY A 185 16.29 -1.64 -9.54
CA GLY A 185 14.88 -1.44 -9.16
C GLY A 185 14.46 -2.27 -7.93
N GLY A 186 13.19 -2.14 -7.53
CA GLY A 186 12.57 -2.91 -6.43
C GLY A 186 12.94 -2.44 -5.02
N SER A 187 12.43 -3.13 -4.00
CA SER A 187 12.65 -2.78 -2.58
C SER A 187 13.94 -3.41 -2.03
N PRO A 188 14.85 -2.62 -1.43
CA PRO A 188 15.98 -3.13 -0.66
C PRO A 188 15.58 -3.64 0.74
N VAL A 189 14.35 -3.40 1.19
CA VAL A 189 13.84 -3.82 2.49
C VAL A 189 12.97 -5.06 2.36
N VAL A 190 13.31 -6.10 3.12
CA VAL A 190 12.39 -7.20 3.48
C VAL A 190 11.89 -7.03 4.91
N ARG A 191 10.69 -7.55 5.17
CA ARG A 191 10.04 -7.56 6.49
C ARG A 191 9.77 -9.01 6.91
N CYS A 192 9.97 -9.29 8.19
CA CYS A 192 9.52 -10.53 8.82
C CYS A 192 8.01 -10.42 9.04
N SER A 193 7.25 -11.48 8.76
CA SER A 193 5.82 -11.55 9.01
C SER A 193 5.44 -13.02 9.24
N GLY A 194 5.02 -13.37 10.46
CA GLY A 194 4.75 -14.75 10.84
C GLY A 194 5.99 -15.67 10.76
N GLY A 195 7.16 -15.18 11.21
CA GLY A 195 8.42 -15.94 11.18
C GLY A 195 9.05 -16.14 9.80
N GLN A 196 8.43 -15.66 8.72
CA GLN A 196 9.00 -15.70 7.36
C GLN A 196 9.38 -14.31 6.85
N TRP A 197 10.48 -14.24 6.09
CA TRP A 197 10.89 -13.07 5.33
C TRP A 197 10.09 -12.96 4.04
N ASN A 198 9.49 -11.79 3.78
CA ASN A 198 8.93 -11.55 2.45
C ASN A 198 10.04 -11.49 1.37
N ARG A 199 9.70 -11.82 0.13
CA ARG A 199 10.67 -11.96 -0.97
C ARG A 199 11.38 -10.63 -1.26
N LEU A 200 12.72 -10.63 -1.21
CA LEU A 200 13.52 -9.49 -1.67
C LEU A 200 13.21 -9.20 -3.15
N THR A 201 12.83 -7.96 -3.44
CA THR A 201 12.54 -7.49 -4.81
C THR A 201 13.65 -6.62 -5.40
N LEU A 202 14.71 -6.34 -4.62
CA LEU A 202 15.90 -5.60 -5.07
C LEU A 202 16.55 -6.28 -6.28
N LEU A 203 16.42 -5.64 -7.43
CA LEU A 203 17.10 -6.01 -8.66
C LEU A 203 18.49 -5.36 -8.64
N CYS A 204 19.54 -6.17 -8.76
CA CYS A 204 20.93 -5.71 -8.82
C CYS A 204 21.52 -6.04 -10.20
N ARG A 205 21.93 -5.01 -10.94
CA ARG A 205 22.74 -5.18 -12.15
C ARG A 205 24.22 -5.04 -11.82
N LYS A 206 25.10 -5.54 -12.68
CA LYS A 206 26.54 -5.25 -12.55
C LYS A 206 26.77 -3.75 -12.65
N LYS A 207 27.78 -3.23 -11.96
CA LYS A 207 28.33 -1.91 -12.28
C LYS A 207 28.87 -1.98 -13.69
N SER A 208 28.42 -1.07 -14.54
CA SER A 208 29.05 -0.86 -15.84
C SER A 208 30.23 0.07 -15.67
N CYS A 209 31.44 -0.36 -16.05
CA CYS A 209 32.57 0.55 -16.19
C CYS A 209 32.41 1.46 -17.42
N GLY A 210 31.29 1.32 -18.15
CA GLY A 210 30.89 2.12 -19.29
C GLY A 210 31.76 1.93 -20.52
N ASN A 211 31.32 2.56 -21.61
CA ASN A 211 32.17 2.88 -22.75
C ASN A 211 33.37 3.68 -22.24
N ALA A 212 34.53 3.07 -22.04
CA ALA A 212 35.59 3.76 -21.29
C ALA A 212 36.22 4.99 -22.00
N GLY A 213 35.87 5.27 -23.26
CA GLY A 213 36.36 6.41 -24.04
C GLY A 213 36.68 6.11 -25.51
N GLU A 214 37.78 6.67 -26.02
CA GLU A 214 38.27 6.55 -27.41
C GLU A 214 39.80 6.32 -27.44
N LEU A 215 40.30 5.64 -28.49
CA LEU A 215 41.73 5.41 -28.77
C LEU A 215 42.14 6.08 -30.09
N LEU A 216 43.26 6.81 -30.11
CA LEU A 216 43.66 7.61 -31.28
C LEU A 216 44.48 6.76 -32.29
N ASN A 217 43.98 6.63 -33.53
CA ASN A 217 44.50 5.71 -34.57
C ASN A 217 44.42 4.23 -34.13
N GLY A 218 43.33 3.89 -33.46
CA GLY A 218 43.04 2.56 -32.97
C GLY A 218 41.64 2.48 -32.39
N ARG A 219 41.34 1.35 -31.77
CA ARG A 219 39.97 0.98 -31.39
C ARG A 219 40.01 -0.14 -30.36
N PHE A 220 39.07 -0.18 -29.42
CA PHE A 220 38.86 -1.39 -28.63
C PHE A 220 37.65 -2.20 -29.13
N THR A 221 37.77 -3.52 -29.05
CA THR A 221 36.76 -4.54 -29.40
C THR A 221 36.57 -5.48 -28.21
N TYR A 222 35.38 -6.05 -28.06
CA TYR A 222 34.90 -6.57 -26.77
C TYR A 222 33.96 -7.76 -26.95
N ASN A 223 33.84 -8.58 -25.91
CA ASN A 223 33.02 -9.78 -25.88
C ASN A 223 31.80 -9.57 -24.95
N GLY A 224 30.94 -8.59 -25.27
CA GLY A 224 29.72 -8.27 -24.51
C GLY A 224 29.66 -6.81 -24.03
N GLU A 225 28.75 -6.56 -23.08
CA GLU A 225 28.47 -5.23 -22.52
C GLU A 225 29.56 -4.75 -21.51
N PRO A 226 29.70 -3.42 -21.28
CA PRO A 226 30.78 -2.77 -20.51
C PRO A 226 30.90 -3.09 -18.99
N ASP A 227 30.39 -4.23 -18.56
CA ASP A 227 30.10 -4.57 -17.18
C ASP A 227 31.25 -5.27 -16.43
N LEU A 228 31.10 -5.35 -15.10
CA LEU A 228 32.08 -5.96 -14.19
C LEU A 228 32.58 -7.33 -14.67
N GLY A 229 33.90 -7.41 -14.89
CA GLY A 229 34.60 -8.59 -15.39
C GLY A 229 34.82 -8.64 -16.91
N THR A 230 34.16 -7.80 -17.72
CA THR A 230 34.34 -7.78 -19.18
C THR A 230 35.75 -7.35 -19.58
N GLU A 231 36.30 -7.99 -20.61
CA GLU A 231 37.61 -7.66 -21.20
C GLU A 231 37.48 -6.78 -22.45
N ALA A 232 38.37 -5.79 -22.55
CA ALA A 232 38.51 -4.87 -23.67
C ALA A 232 39.83 -5.15 -24.42
N TYR A 233 39.75 -5.55 -25.68
CA TYR A 233 40.90 -5.84 -26.54
C TYR A 233 41.28 -4.61 -27.37
N ALA A 234 42.51 -4.14 -27.22
CA ALA A 234 43.02 -2.97 -27.94
C ALA A 234 43.61 -3.35 -29.31
N SER A 235 43.19 -2.61 -30.34
CA SER A 235 43.69 -2.69 -31.72
C SER A 235 44.20 -1.32 -32.17
N CYS A 236 45.11 -1.30 -33.15
CA CYS A 236 45.62 -0.08 -33.79
C CYS A 236 45.52 -0.18 -35.30
N ASP A 237 45.39 0.97 -35.96
CA ASP A 237 45.28 1.07 -37.41
C ASP A 237 46.64 0.78 -38.09
N ASP A 238 46.63 0.44 -39.39
CA ASP A 238 47.84 0.08 -40.14
C ASP A 238 48.89 1.21 -40.16
N GLY A 239 50.16 0.86 -39.94
CA GLY A 239 51.28 1.81 -39.83
C GLY A 239 51.47 2.43 -38.43
N PHE A 240 50.79 1.89 -37.42
CA PHE A 240 50.95 2.26 -36.02
C PHE A 240 51.27 1.05 -35.14
N THR A 241 51.72 1.31 -33.90
CA THR A 241 52.11 0.29 -32.93
C THR A 241 51.50 0.56 -31.55
N LEU A 242 50.93 -0.47 -30.94
CA LEU A 242 50.41 -0.43 -29.56
C LEU A 242 51.56 -0.46 -28.54
N THR A 243 51.55 0.52 -27.64
CA THR A 243 52.44 0.63 -26.48
C THR A 243 51.60 0.58 -25.20
N GLY A 244 51.58 -0.58 -24.55
CA GLY A 244 50.81 -0.86 -23.32
C GLY A 244 50.17 -2.25 -23.35
N PRO A 245 49.26 -2.57 -22.41
CA PRO A 245 48.58 -3.87 -22.39
C PRO A 245 47.57 -3.99 -23.55
N LYS A 246 47.58 -5.13 -24.24
CA LYS A 246 46.61 -5.41 -25.31
C LYS A 246 45.20 -5.71 -24.81
N VAL A 247 45.05 -6.01 -23.52
CA VAL A 247 43.77 -6.34 -22.87
C VAL A 247 43.70 -5.57 -21.56
N ILE A 248 42.58 -4.89 -21.31
CA ILE A 248 42.25 -4.28 -20.01
C ILE A 248 40.87 -4.81 -19.55
N LYS A 249 40.60 -4.82 -18.24
CA LYS A 249 39.37 -5.42 -17.65
C LYS A 249 38.58 -4.41 -16.81
N CYS A 250 37.26 -4.57 -16.75
CA CYS A 250 36.37 -3.82 -15.86
C CYS A 250 36.47 -4.36 -14.41
N GLY A 251 37.06 -3.57 -13.53
CA GLY A 251 37.08 -3.78 -12.08
C GLY A 251 36.08 -2.87 -11.34
N VAL A 252 36.02 -2.98 -10.01
CA VAL A 252 35.03 -2.25 -9.19
C VAL A 252 35.18 -0.72 -9.22
N ASP A 253 36.37 -0.24 -9.58
CA ASP A 253 36.76 1.18 -9.69
C ASP A 253 36.93 1.65 -11.16
N GLY A 254 36.46 0.87 -12.14
CA GLY A 254 36.63 1.15 -13.56
C GLY A 254 37.68 0.28 -14.24
N TRP A 255 38.34 0.82 -15.26
CA TRP A 255 39.22 0.05 -16.15
C TRP A 255 40.62 -0.15 -15.59
N SER A 256 41.17 -1.36 -15.77
CA SER A 256 42.51 -1.71 -15.30
C SER A 256 43.60 -0.88 -15.99
N LYS A 257 44.29 -0.04 -15.22
CA LYS A 257 45.36 0.86 -15.68
C LYS A 257 46.72 0.15 -15.66
N PRO A 258 47.72 0.57 -16.46
CA PRO A 258 47.69 1.68 -17.41
C PRO A 258 47.01 1.31 -18.73
N LEU A 259 46.39 2.30 -19.38
CA LEU A 259 45.85 2.11 -20.73
C LEU A 259 46.93 1.88 -21.79
N PRO A 260 46.61 1.17 -22.88
CA PRO A 260 47.41 1.20 -24.10
C PRO A 260 47.35 2.57 -24.78
N SER A 261 48.46 2.92 -25.42
CA SER A 261 48.62 4.11 -26.27
C SER A 261 49.14 3.68 -27.65
N VAL A 262 48.80 4.43 -28.70
CA VAL A 262 49.20 4.11 -30.08
C VAL A 262 50.27 5.09 -30.55
N LYS A 263 51.36 4.57 -31.11
CA LYS A 263 52.47 5.37 -31.66
C LYS A 263 52.61 5.11 -33.16
N LYS A 264 52.72 6.19 -33.95
CA LYS A 264 53.00 6.10 -35.39
C LYS A 264 54.37 5.48 -35.61
N GLU A 265 54.46 4.53 -36.54
CA GLU A 265 55.73 3.90 -36.87
C GLU A 265 56.69 4.93 -37.50
N GLN A 266 57.80 5.21 -36.82
CA GLN A 266 58.85 6.08 -37.38
C GLN A 266 59.68 5.26 -38.35
N SER A 267 59.52 5.54 -39.64
CA SER A 267 60.38 5.00 -40.70
C SER A 267 61.81 5.52 -40.54
N HIS A 268 62.63 4.82 -39.74
CA HIS A 268 64.04 5.13 -39.61
C HIS A 268 64.73 4.98 -40.97
N SER A 269 65.08 6.13 -41.56
CA SER A 269 65.87 6.19 -42.78
C SER A 269 67.20 5.48 -42.57
N ARG A 270 67.59 4.64 -43.53
CA ARG A 270 68.80 3.81 -43.43
C ARG A 270 70.04 4.69 -43.28
N VAL A 271 70.79 4.50 -42.20
CA VAL A 271 72.19 4.89 -42.09
C VAL A 271 73.01 3.63 -41.86
N TRP A 272 73.91 3.31 -42.79
CA TRP A 272 74.81 2.17 -42.68
C TRP A 272 76.11 2.61 -41.98
N LEU A 273 76.37 2.07 -40.80
CA LEU A 273 77.72 1.95 -40.23
C LEU A 273 77.91 0.55 -39.66
N LEU A 274 79.14 0.04 -39.75
CA LEU A 274 79.49 -1.36 -39.55
C LEU A 274 80.13 -1.59 -38.18
N THR A 275 79.59 -2.52 -37.38
CA THR A 275 80.36 -3.41 -36.47
C THR A 275 79.48 -4.56 -35.96
N TRP A 276 80.13 -5.65 -35.51
CA TRP A 276 79.53 -6.91 -35.02
C TRP A 276 79.46 -6.94 -33.46
N PRO A 277 78.97 -8.01 -32.79
CA PRO A 277 77.65 -8.65 -32.96
C PRO A 277 76.96 -8.96 -31.59
N THR A 278 75.63 -8.79 -31.47
CA THR A 278 74.83 -9.46 -30.39
C THR A 278 73.31 -9.44 -30.66
N LEU A 279 72.87 -10.10 -31.73
CA LEU A 279 71.46 -10.12 -32.14
C LEU A 279 70.58 -11.06 -31.29
N ARG A 280 70.26 -10.64 -30.05
CA ARG A 280 69.06 -11.13 -29.35
C ARG A 280 67.84 -10.67 -30.16
N ARG A 281 67.32 -11.54 -31.05
CA ARG A 281 66.10 -11.29 -31.83
C ARG A 281 64.88 -11.19 -30.91
N ARG A 282 64.62 -10.01 -30.35
CA ARG A 282 63.23 -9.64 -30.00
C ARG A 282 62.49 -9.46 -31.32
N ALA A 283 61.68 -10.45 -31.67
CA ALA A 283 60.78 -10.35 -32.81
C ALA A 283 59.80 -9.19 -32.57
N LEU A 284 59.96 -8.10 -33.32
CA LEU A 284 58.90 -7.12 -33.49
C LEU A 284 57.80 -7.81 -34.30
N LEU A 285 56.79 -8.35 -33.61
CA LEU A 285 55.62 -8.94 -34.25
C LEU A 285 54.92 -7.84 -35.05
N LYS A 286 55.02 -7.94 -36.38
CA LYS A 286 54.07 -7.28 -37.28
C LYS A 286 52.66 -7.77 -36.97
N CYS A 287 51.68 -6.88 -37.00
CA CYS A 287 50.28 -7.29 -37.00
C CYS A 287 49.96 -7.94 -38.35
N THR A 288 49.79 -9.26 -38.37
CA THR A 288 49.23 -9.99 -39.51
C THR A 288 47.71 -9.98 -39.40
N ASN A 289 47.04 -9.22 -40.25
CA ASN A 289 45.58 -9.20 -40.32
C ASN A 289 45.04 -10.53 -40.85
N GLY A 290 43.96 -11.04 -40.25
CA GLY A 290 43.19 -12.17 -40.79
C GLY A 290 42.40 -12.96 -39.75
N PRO A 291 41.12 -13.33 -40.01
CA PRO A 291 40.18 -12.63 -40.90
C PRO A 291 38.74 -12.51 -40.35
N TYR A 292 38.04 -11.42 -40.71
CA TYR A 292 36.60 -11.14 -40.48
C TYR A 292 36.12 -10.99 -39.02
N SER A 293 35.17 -10.12 -38.65
CA SER A 293 34.73 -8.83 -39.22
C SER A 293 33.81 -8.09 -38.22
N LEU A 294 33.55 -6.80 -38.48
CA LEU A 294 32.48 -5.94 -37.92
C LEU A 294 32.60 -5.40 -36.46
N GLU A 295 33.03 -4.14 -36.37
CA GLU A 295 32.24 -3.02 -35.81
C GLU A 295 31.84 -2.95 -34.31
N SER A 296 32.79 -3.26 -33.42
CA SER A 296 33.49 -2.23 -32.62
C SER A 296 32.81 -1.27 -31.59
N GLY A 297 33.63 -0.82 -30.62
CA GLY A 297 34.11 0.58 -30.77
C GLY A 297 33.96 1.65 -29.67
N PRO A 298 34.04 1.34 -28.36
CA PRO A 298 34.42 2.35 -27.34
C PRO A 298 35.87 2.22 -26.76
N TYR A 299 36.05 2.67 -25.50
CA TYR A 299 37.10 2.42 -24.47
C TYR A 299 38.35 3.35 -24.37
N SER A 300 38.71 3.78 -23.13
CA SER A 300 39.97 4.38 -22.59
C SER A 300 39.96 4.50 -21.02
N LEU A 301 39.99 5.71 -20.40
CA LEU A 301 40.14 6.08 -18.94
C LEU A 301 41.54 6.00 -18.20
N GLU A 302 42.21 7.17 -18.03
CA GLU A 302 43.10 7.54 -16.88
C GLU A 302 44.44 6.79 -16.56
N SER A 303 45.35 7.18 -15.63
CA SER A 303 45.57 8.36 -14.72
C SER A 303 47.08 8.49 -14.33
N GLY A 304 47.58 9.67 -13.94
CA GLY A 304 47.92 10.02 -12.52
C GLY A 304 49.43 10.29 -12.32
N PRO A 305 49.99 10.54 -11.11
CA PRO A 305 49.39 10.90 -9.80
C PRO A 305 50.05 12.17 -9.16
N TYR A 306 49.72 12.53 -7.89
CA TYR A 306 50.59 13.07 -6.80
C TYR A 306 49.72 13.60 -5.61
N SER A 307 50.30 13.70 -4.39
CA SER A 307 49.62 14.04 -3.10
C SER A 307 50.62 14.68 -2.10
N LEU A 308 50.32 15.19 -0.89
CA LEU A 308 49.11 15.26 -0.03
C LEU A 308 48.69 16.76 0.21
N GLU A 309 48.28 17.40 1.33
CA GLU A 309 48.21 17.20 2.83
C GLU A 309 46.95 17.89 3.47
N SER A 310 47.01 18.23 4.77
CA SER A 310 45.88 18.37 5.73
C SER A 310 45.18 19.74 5.83
N GLY A 311 43.97 19.76 6.42
CA GLY A 311 43.19 20.97 6.81
C GLY A 311 43.56 21.57 8.19
N PRO A 312 42.71 22.42 8.84
CA PRO A 312 41.32 22.05 9.21
C PRO A 312 40.24 23.17 9.11
N THR A 313 39.05 22.92 9.69
CA THR A 313 37.87 23.81 9.89
C THR A 313 37.59 24.00 11.41
N PRO A 314 36.49 24.63 11.92
CA PRO A 314 35.43 25.50 11.36
C PRO A 314 35.14 26.79 12.19
N SER A 315 34.17 27.64 11.79
CA SER A 315 33.16 28.33 12.68
C SER A 315 32.19 29.23 11.87
N GLU A 316 31.03 29.59 12.44
CA GLU A 316 29.92 30.30 11.75
C GLU A 316 29.93 31.85 11.81
N LEU A 317 29.01 32.50 11.06
CA LEU A 317 28.01 33.45 11.58
C LEU A 317 27.00 33.91 10.46
N PRO A 318 25.77 34.40 10.78
CA PRO A 318 24.71 34.79 9.83
C PRO A 318 24.45 36.34 9.80
N PRO A 319 23.25 36.85 9.41
CA PRO A 319 22.64 36.97 8.08
C PRO A 319 22.37 38.46 7.70
N VAL A 320 21.53 38.76 6.68
CA VAL A 320 20.42 39.77 6.69
C VAL A 320 19.89 40.07 5.25
N SER A 321 18.64 40.55 5.20
CA SER A 321 17.75 40.71 4.03
C SER A 321 18.03 41.91 3.08
N ALA A 322 17.28 41.93 1.98
CA ALA A 322 17.35 42.83 0.83
C ALA A 322 16.83 44.28 1.05
N LYS A 323 17.07 45.14 0.06
CA LYS A 323 16.18 46.27 -0.29
C LYS A 323 16.33 46.74 -1.75
N ASP A 324 15.29 47.42 -2.21
CA ASP A 324 14.98 47.76 -3.62
C ASP A 324 15.68 49.03 -4.17
N PRO A 325 15.59 49.31 -5.51
CA PRO A 325 16.51 50.21 -6.20
C PRO A 325 15.97 51.64 -6.44
N PRO A 326 16.83 52.55 -6.96
CA PRO A 326 16.40 53.77 -7.64
C PRO A 326 16.68 53.77 -9.16
N ALA A 327 15.87 54.51 -9.91
CA ALA A 327 16.06 54.82 -11.34
C ALA A 327 15.99 56.37 -11.56
N PRO A 328 15.87 56.95 -12.78
CA PRO A 328 17.06 57.53 -13.42
C PRO A 328 16.91 59.00 -13.90
N SER A 329 18.00 59.78 -13.95
CA SER A 329 17.99 61.13 -14.58
C SER A 329 19.32 61.64 -15.20
N LYS A 330 19.34 61.64 -16.56
CA LYS A 330 19.84 62.68 -17.51
C LYS A 330 21.23 63.38 -17.33
N LYS A 331 22.17 63.05 -18.25
CA LYS A 331 22.96 63.88 -19.24
C LYS A 331 23.12 65.42 -19.04
N PRO A 332 24.18 66.11 -19.57
CA PRO A 332 25.02 65.74 -20.74
C PRO A 332 26.56 66.06 -20.72
N SER A 333 27.25 65.64 -21.81
CA SER A 333 28.45 66.21 -22.49
C SER A 333 29.84 66.37 -21.81
N THR A 334 30.73 65.42 -22.15
CA THR A 334 32.12 65.52 -22.70
C THR A 334 33.03 66.76 -22.44
N PRO A 335 34.36 66.53 -22.25
CA PRO A 335 35.24 66.45 -23.45
C PRO A 335 36.35 65.37 -23.47
N GLN A 336 36.54 64.81 -24.68
CA GLN A 336 37.77 64.25 -25.28
C GLN A 336 38.50 63.05 -24.63
N ARG A 337 39.48 62.51 -25.38
CA ARG A 337 40.08 61.17 -25.26
C ARG A 337 41.57 61.21 -25.60
N VAL A 338 42.41 60.56 -24.80
CA VAL A 338 43.77 60.12 -25.16
C VAL A 338 43.79 58.58 -25.18
N PRO A 339 44.39 57.92 -26.19
CA PRO A 339 44.27 56.48 -26.36
C PRO A 339 45.26 55.66 -25.51
N PRO A 340 44.86 54.50 -24.95
CA PRO A 340 45.80 53.52 -24.41
C PRO A 340 46.57 52.76 -25.52
N ALA A 341 47.67 52.11 -25.13
CA ALA A 341 48.63 51.45 -26.01
C ALA A 341 48.04 50.32 -26.89
N PRO A 342 48.66 50.02 -28.06
CA PRO A 342 48.13 49.03 -29.01
C PRO A 342 48.13 47.59 -28.47
N PRO A 343 47.11 46.77 -28.81
CA PRO A 343 47.09 45.36 -28.47
C PRO A 343 48.18 44.59 -29.22
N LYS A 344 48.79 43.58 -28.56
CA LYS A 344 49.83 42.74 -29.15
C LYS A 344 49.30 42.01 -30.38
N VAL A 345 50.02 42.11 -31.50
CA VAL A 345 49.66 41.51 -32.79
C VAL A 345 49.61 39.98 -32.68
N PRO A 346 48.50 39.31 -33.03
CA PRO A 346 48.45 37.85 -33.10
C PRO A 346 49.32 37.33 -34.26
N PRO A 347 49.85 36.09 -34.19
CA PRO A 347 50.70 35.53 -35.24
C PRO A 347 49.97 35.52 -36.60
N LYS A 348 50.74 35.66 -37.68
CA LYS A 348 50.24 35.81 -39.07
C LYS A 348 49.22 34.70 -39.41
N ASN A 349 47.96 35.08 -39.56
CA ASN A 349 46.93 34.21 -40.14
C ASN A 349 47.37 33.80 -41.55
N THR A 350 47.27 32.51 -41.87
CA THR A 350 47.25 32.07 -43.28
C THR A 350 46.01 32.67 -43.97
N PRO A 351 46.10 33.10 -45.24
CA PRO A 351 44.98 33.75 -45.93
C PRO A 351 43.70 32.91 -45.86
N GLY A 352 42.61 33.51 -45.36
CA GLY A 352 41.31 32.86 -45.23
C GLY A 352 41.09 31.98 -43.99
N SER A 353 42.02 31.93 -43.03
CA SER A 353 41.82 31.25 -41.74
C SER A 353 40.99 32.08 -40.75
N CYS A 354 40.18 31.39 -39.93
CA CYS A 354 39.28 31.98 -38.93
C CYS A 354 39.82 31.79 -37.50
N GLY A 355 39.58 32.77 -36.62
CA GLY A 355 39.80 32.63 -35.16
C GLY A 355 38.70 31.81 -34.45
N VAL A 356 38.81 31.65 -33.13
CA VAL A 356 37.90 30.80 -32.33
C VAL A 356 36.43 31.26 -32.45
N PRO A 357 35.50 30.40 -32.95
CA PRO A 357 34.10 30.75 -33.13
C PRO A 357 33.40 30.87 -31.78
N GLN A 358 32.99 32.09 -31.41
CA GLN A 358 32.39 32.38 -30.11
C GLN A 358 31.00 31.73 -29.93
N ASN A 359 30.62 31.50 -28.67
CA ASN A 359 29.25 31.15 -28.29
C ASN A 359 28.35 32.39 -28.43
N LYS A 360 27.12 32.20 -28.91
CA LYS A 360 26.14 33.29 -28.99
C LYS A 360 25.34 33.35 -27.69
N TYR A 361 25.56 34.39 -26.88
CA TYR A 361 24.79 34.61 -25.66
C TYR A 361 23.27 34.56 -25.93
N GLY A 362 22.53 33.93 -25.01
CA GLY A 362 21.09 33.69 -25.13
C GLY A 362 20.68 32.54 -26.06
N SER A 363 21.52 32.04 -26.97
CA SER A 363 21.10 31.01 -27.94
C SER A 363 21.10 29.57 -27.41
N ARG A 364 21.58 29.35 -26.18
CA ARG A 364 21.73 28.02 -25.54
C ARG A 364 22.47 27.00 -26.42
N ALA A 365 23.39 27.49 -27.25
CA ALA A 365 24.24 26.69 -28.13
C ALA A 365 25.72 26.94 -27.79
N ILE A 366 26.43 25.86 -27.48
CA ILE A 366 27.83 25.87 -27.06
C ILE A 366 28.69 25.18 -28.12
N LEU A 367 29.84 25.77 -28.45
CA LEU A 367 30.84 25.16 -29.32
C LEU A 367 31.30 23.83 -28.70
N ALA A 368 31.36 22.76 -29.51
CA ALA A 368 31.76 21.45 -28.99
C ALA A 368 33.18 21.49 -28.39
N THR A 369 33.36 20.88 -27.22
CA THR A 369 34.55 21.01 -26.35
C THR A 369 35.86 20.71 -27.06
N LYS A 370 35.88 19.78 -28.02
CA LYS A 370 37.07 19.45 -28.84
C LYS A 370 37.61 20.62 -29.70
N TYR A 371 36.88 21.72 -29.83
CA TYR A 371 37.31 22.92 -30.52
C TYR A 371 37.75 24.06 -29.58
N SER A 372 37.61 23.90 -28.25
CA SER A 372 37.90 24.97 -27.27
C SER A 372 39.38 25.32 -27.12
N SER A 373 40.28 24.36 -27.35
CA SER A 373 41.74 24.52 -27.28
C SER A 373 42.38 25.04 -28.58
N LEU A 374 41.66 24.96 -29.71
CA LEU A 374 42.12 25.39 -31.02
C LEU A 374 42.02 26.91 -31.17
N LYS A 375 43.13 27.57 -31.55
CA LYS A 375 43.21 29.04 -31.66
C LYS A 375 42.89 29.58 -33.06
N SER A 376 43.06 28.76 -34.10
CA SER A 376 42.81 29.13 -35.51
C SER A 376 42.31 27.92 -36.32
N PHE A 377 41.54 28.18 -37.36
CA PHE A 377 40.83 27.19 -38.18
C PHE A 377 41.03 27.53 -39.67
N PRO A 378 41.56 26.62 -40.50
CA PRO A 378 41.73 26.86 -41.95
C PRO A 378 40.43 27.18 -42.69
N ALA A 379 40.53 27.80 -43.87
CA ALA A 379 39.40 27.95 -44.79
C ALA A 379 38.76 26.58 -45.10
N GLY A 380 37.44 26.54 -45.23
CA GLY A 380 36.66 25.30 -45.42
C GLY A 380 36.43 24.49 -44.14
N THR A 381 37.10 24.79 -43.02
CA THR A 381 36.93 24.03 -41.77
C THR A 381 35.49 24.12 -41.27
N ARG A 382 34.90 22.96 -40.97
CA ARG A 382 33.59 22.82 -40.32
C ARG A 382 33.74 22.57 -38.82
N VAL A 383 33.16 23.44 -38.01
CA VAL A 383 32.95 23.22 -36.55
C VAL A 383 31.48 22.91 -36.31
N TYR A 384 31.17 22.26 -35.19
CA TYR A 384 29.79 22.06 -34.75
C TYR A 384 29.56 22.53 -33.30
N TYR A 385 28.32 22.89 -33.05
CA TYR A 385 27.79 23.28 -31.76
C TYR A 385 26.85 22.18 -31.25
N VAL A 386 26.78 22.06 -29.93
CA VAL A 386 25.77 21.26 -29.23
C VAL A 386 24.87 22.22 -28.45
N CYS A 387 23.69 21.74 -28.03
CA CYS A 387 22.85 22.52 -27.15
C CYS A 387 23.35 22.43 -25.70
N ASP A 388 23.05 23.47 -24.93
CA ASP A 388 23.31 23.58 -23.50
C ASP A 388 22.59 22.46 -22.70
N VAL A 389 23.01 22.23 -21.46
CA VAL A 389 22.49 21.14 -20.62
C VAL A 389 20.98 21.29 -20.44
N GLY A 390 20.23 20.23 -20.78
CA GLY A 390 18.76 20.22 -20.74
C GLY A 390 18.07 20.87 -21.94
N TYR A 391 18.81 21.27 -22.98
CA TYR A 391 18.28 21.75 -24.25
C TYR A 391 18.55 20.75 -25.38
N PHE A 392 17.65 20.67 -26.36
CA PHE A 392 17.77 19.83 -27.54
C PHE A 392 17.75 20.67 -28.84
N HIS A 393 18.36 20.11 -29.89
CA HIS A 393 18.33 20.70 -31.23
C HIS A 393 16.93 20.62 -31.82
N SER A 394 16.29 21.77 -32.01
CA SER A 394 14.94 21.85 -32.60
C SER A 394 14.96 22.09 -34.11
N ARG A 395 15.76 23.05 -34.61
CA ARG A 395 15.91 23.42 -36.03
C ARG A 395 17.28 24.06 -36.31
N GLY A 396 17.64 24.16 -37.59
CA GLY A 396 18.80 24.90 -38.11
C GLY A 396 20.09 24.07 -38.20
N SER A 397 21.11 24.61 -38.87
CA SER A 397 22.40 23.93 -38.97
C SER A 397 23.12 23.84 -37.61
N LYS A 398 23.50 22.62 -37.21
CA LYS A 398 24.42 22.38 -36.07
C LYS A 398 25.87 22.86 -36.34
N TYR A 399 26.23 23.17 -37.59
CA TYR A 399 27.61 23.43 -37.99
C TYR A 399 27.81 24.82 -38.59
N ARG A 400 29.01 25.36 -38.38
CA ARG A 400 29.50 26.60 -39.01
C ARG A 400 30.73 26.29 -39.84
N ILE A 401 30.90 27.00 -40.95
CA ILE A 401 32.02 26.82 -41.89
C ILE A 401 32.87 28.09 -41.90
N CYS A 402 34.20 27.93 -41.93
CA CYS A 402 35.13 29.04 -42.12
C CYS A 402 35.21 29.40 -43.61
N ALA A 403 34.55 30.48 -44.02
CA ALA A 403 34.55 30.99 -45.39
C ALA A 403 35.41 32.26 -45.47
N GLY A 404 36.59 32.17 -46.09
CA GLY A 404 37.45 33.34 -46.35
C GLY A 404 37.81 34.15 -45.10
N GLY A 405 38.09 33.48 -43.97
CA GLY A 405 38.41 34.13 -42.70
C GLY A 405 37.21 34.56 -41.85
N ARG A 406 35.97 34.30 -42.31
CA ARG A 406 34.73 34.58 -41.58
C ARG A 406 33.91 33.31 -41.36
N TRP A 407 33.38 33.12 -40.15
CA TRP A 407 32.43 32.04 -39.89
C TRP A 407 31.04 32.37 -40.46
N THR A 408 30.39 31.38 -41.08
CA THR A 408 28.95 31.46 -41.43
C THR A 408 28.08 31.81 -40.21
N PRO A 409 26.84 32.29 -40.38
CA PRO A 409 25.89 32.46 -39.27
C PRO A 409 25.72 31.17 -38.45
N LEU A 410 25.35 31.32 -37.17
CA LEU A 410 24.90 30.19 -36.34
C LEU A 410 23.39 30.11 -36.40
N GLU A 411 22.88 29.08 -37.07
CA GLU A 411 21.44 28.84 -37.28
C GLU A 411 20.82 27.92 -36.23
N LEU A 412 21.65 27.21 -35.46
CA LEU A 412 21.22 26.23 -34.45
C LEU A 412 20.22 26.82 -33.44
N GLN A 413 19.00 26.30 -33.43
CA GLN A 413 17.94 26.63 -32.49
C GLN A 413 17.83 25.55 -31.41
N CYS A 414 18.27 25.87 -30.20
CA CYS A 414 18.14 25.01 -29.03
C CYS A 414 16.86 25.35 -28.24
N ARG A 415 16.07 24.34 -27.87
CA ARG A 415 14.86 24.47 -27.03
C ARG A 415 14.97 23.58 -25.80
N ARG A 416 14.28 23.92 -24.71
CA ARG A 416 14.27 23.14 -23.46
C ARG A 416 13.72 21.73 -23.75
N LYS A 417 14.32 20.69 -23.16
CA LYS A 417 13.76 19.34 -23.16
C LYS A 417 12.44 19.34 -22.38
N ARG A 418 11.46 18.51 -22.77
CA ARG A 418 10.17 18.39 -22.07
C ARG A 418 10.20 17.21 -21.10
N CYS A 419 9.62 17.41 -19.91
CA CYS A 419 9.33 16.32 -18.98
C CYS A 419 7.89 15.79 -19.16
N GLY A 420 6.96 16.61 -19.66
CA GLY A 420 5.55 16.24 -19.79
C GLY A 420 4.82 16.30 -18.44
N SER A 421 3.81 15.46 -18.25
CA SER A 421 3.10 15.34 -16.97
C SER A 421 4.01 14.78 -15.87
N ALA A 422 3.80 15.22 -14.62
CA ALA A 422 4.45 14.69 -13.43
C ALA A 422 3.87 13.34 -12.95
N GLY A 423 2.75 12.93 -13.56
CA GLY A 423 1.91 11.81 -13.14
C GLY A 423 0.53 12.31 -12.71
N GLU A 424 -0.32 11.38 -12.30
CA GLU A 424 -1.58 11.69 -11.61
C GLU A 424 -1.31 11.78 -10.10
N LEU A 425 -2.11 12.58 -9.40
CA LEU A 425 -2.12 12.70 -7.95
C LEU A 425 -3.55 12.39 -7.48
N TYR A 426 -3.73 11.32 -6.72
CA TYR A 426 -5.02 10.97 -6.16
C TYR A 426 -5.31 11.88 -4.95
N SER A 427 -6.56 12.35 -4.82
CA SER A 427 -7.01 13.30 -3.78
C SER A 427 -6.16 14.58 -3.70
N GLY A 428 -5.78 15.10 -4.86
CA GLY A 428 -5.08 16.36 -5.02
C GLY A 428 -4.87 16.74 -6.48
N ARG A 429 -4.10 17.80 -6.70
CA ARG A 429 -3.71 18.28 -8.02
C ARG A 429 -2.24 18.73 -8.05
N TYR A 430 -1.70 18.80 -9.25
CA TYR A 430 -0.39 19.38 -9.51
C TYR A 430 -0.53 20.78 -10.09
N GLU A 431 0.06 21.77 -9.41
CA GLU A 431 0.15 23.15 -9.88
C GLU A 431 1.51 23.36 -10.57
N TYR A 432 1.47 23.46 -11.90
CA TYR A 432 2.65 23.53 -12.76
C TYR A 432 3.07 24.98 -13.03
N THR A 433 4.36 25.29 -12.87
CA THR A 433 4.95 26.50 -13.49
C THR A 433 5.22 26.30 -14.98
N GLY A 434 5.39 25.05 -15.41
CA GLY A 434 5.57 24.64 -16.79
C GLY A 434 5.86 23.13 -16.89
N THR A 435 6.36 22.66 -18.03
CA THR A 435 6.66 21.22 -18.28
C THR A 435 7.98 20.99 -19.04
N GLU A 436 8.85 22.01 -19.11
CA GLU A 436 10.13 21.98 -19.80
C GLU A 436 11.31 22.18 -18.82
N PHE A 437 12.52 21.80 -19.24
CA PHE A 437 13.70 21.68 -18.38
C PHE A 437 13.98 22.93 -17.53
N GLY A 438 13.93 22.76 -16.20
CA GLY A 438 14.03 23.82 -15.20
C GLY A 438 12.71 24.42 -14.71
N ASP A 439 11.56 23.96 -15.21
CA ASP A 439 10.25 24.25 -14.60
C ASP A 439 10.05 23.39 -13.35
N SER A 440 9.25 23.88 -12.41
CA SER A 440 8.80 23.13 -11.22
C SER A 440 7.28 22.86 -11.23
N VAL A 441 6.88 21.86 -10.46
CA VAL A 441 5.49 21.51 -10.19
C VAL A 441 5.32 21.27 -8.70
N THR A 442 4.24 21.76 -8.11
CA THR A 442 3.93 21.58 -6.68
C THR A 442 2.62 20.81 -6.54
N ALA A 443 2.65 19.73 -5.76
CA ALA A 443 1.47 18.99 -5.35
C ALA A 443 0.68 19.78 -4.28
N VAL A 444 -0.63 19.83 -4.45
CA VAL A 444 -1.59 20.41 -3.50
C VAL A 444 -2.71 19.40 -3.30
N CYS A 445 -2.89 18.92 -2.06
CA CYS A 445 -3.95 17.97 -1.75
C CYS A 445 -5.33 18.64 -1.68
N ASP A 446 -6.38 17.84 -1.83
CA ASP A 446 -7.76 18.29 -1.67
C ASP A 446 -8.15 18.39 -0.18
N ALA A 447 -9.27 19.05 0.11
CA ALA A 447 -9.75 19.25 1.48
C ALA A 447 -9.93 17.92 2.23
N GLY A 448 -9.40 17.84 3.46
CA GLY A 448 -9.39 16.62 4.27
C GLY A 448 -8.31 15.59 3.88
N TYR A 449 -7.31 15.97 3.08
CA TYR A 449 -6.13 15.15 2.78
C TYR A 449 -4.83 15.89 3.12
N GLN A 450 -3.85 15.17 3.65
CA GLN A 450 -2.52 15.67 4.00
C GLN A 450 -1.44 15.18 3.03
N LEU A 451 -0.46 16.04 2.75
CA LEU A 451 0.61 15.75 1.80
C LEU A 451 1.76 14.98 2.48
N VAL A 452 2.01 13.77 2.00
CA VAL A 452 3.11 12.91 2.44
C VAL A 452 4.19 12.86 1.36
N GLY A 453 5.42 13.27 1.73
CA GLY A 453 6.58 13.30 0.84
C GLY A 453 6.98 14.72 0.41
N GLN A 454 7.70 14.82 -0.72
CA GLN A 454 8.21 16.09 -1.23
C GLN A 454 7.17 16.76 -2.14
N ALA A 455 6.59 17.88 -1.68
CA ALA A 455 5.52 18.56 -2.41
C ALA A 455 5.95 19.12 -3.79
N THR A 456 7.16 19.67 -3.90
CA THR A 456 7.64 20.32 -5.15
C THR A 456 8.68 19.46 -5.86
N ARG A 457 8.46 19.20 -7.16
CA ARG A 457 9.33 18.42 -8.06
C ARG A 457 9.80 19.31 -9.22
N ASN A 458 11.00 19.06 -9.74
CA ASN A 458 11.65 19.87 -10.76
C ASN A 458 11.88 19.06 -12.04
N CYS A 459 11.68 19.68 -13.21
CA CYS A 459 11.92 19.07 -14.50
C CYS A 459 13.43 19.08 -14.83
N LEU A 460 14.12 17.98 -14.51
CA LEU A 460 15.55 17.79 -14.74
C LEU A 460 15.84 17.04 -16.06
N LEU A 461 17.11 16.73 -16.31
CA LEU A 461 17.58 16.06 -17.52
C LEU A 461 16.84 14.76 -17.85
N GLN A 462 16.42 14.00 -16.84
CA GLN A 462 15.80 12.68 -17.00
C GLN A 462 14.26 12.67 -16.86
N GLY A 463 13.65 13.84 -16.64
CA GLY A 463 12.23 13.95 -16.28
C GLY A 463 12.05 14.71 -14.96
N TRP A 464 10.85 14.60 -14.39
CA TRP A 464 10.55 15.12 -13.06
C TRP A 464 11.36 14.39 -11.98
N ASP A 465 12.07 15.13 -11.14
CA ASP A 465 12.85 14.58 -10.03
C ASP A 465 11.96 14.02 -8.90
N GLY A 466 12.59 13.34 -7.94
CA GLY A 466 11.93 12.74 -6.79
C GLY A 466 10.92 11.63 -7.13
N HIS A 467 10.28 11.11 -6.09
CA HIS A 467 9.09 10.27 -6.21
C HIS A 467 7.84 11.17 -6.17
N PRO A 468 6.71 10.77 -6.80
CA PRO A 468 5.44 11.45 -6.58
C PRO A 468 5.07 11.46 -5.08
N PRO A 469 4.69 12.61 -4.50
CA PRO A 469 4.08 12.64 -3.17
C PRO A 469 2.69 11.97 -3.20
N VAL A 470 2.18 11.62 -2.01
CA VAL A 470 0.86 11.01 -1.81
C VAL A 470 -0.01 11.95 -0.97
N CYS A 471 -1.28 12.09 -1.33
CA CYS A 471 -2.27 12.75 -0.47
C CYS A 471 -3.01 11.68 0.33
N GLU A 472 -2.67 11.54 1.61
CA GLU A 472 -3.29 10.57 2.51
C GLU A 472 -4.49 11.22 3.22
N VAL A 473 -5.58 10.48 3.44
CA VAL A 473 -6.79 11.04 4.07
C VAL A 473 -6.50 11.39 5.53
N LEU A 474 -6.97 12.56 5.98
CA LEU A 474 -6.93 12.91 7.39
C LEU A 474 -7.93 12.06 8.16
N THR A 475 -7.51 11.63 9.35
CA THR A 475 -8.29 10.77 10.24
C THR A 475 -8.48 11.49 11.57
N CYS A 476 -9.70 11.53 12.07
CA CYS A 476 -9.97 12.00 13.42
C CYS A 476 -9.54 10.96 14.47
N ASP A 477 -9.12 11.44 15.62
CA ASP A 477 -8.95 10.66 16.85
C ASP A 477 -10.27 9.98 17.27
N ASP A 478 -10.21 9.12 18.29
CA ASP A 478 -11.37 8.42 18.83
C ASP A 478 -12.54 9.37 19.19
N PRO A 479 -13.81 8.92 19.06
CA PRO A 479 -14.95 9.81 19.15
C PRO A 479 -15.14 10.36 20.56
N PRO A 480 -15.43 11.67 20.75
CA PRO A 480 -15.58 12.25 22.08
C PRO A 480 -16.63 11.54 22.93
N GLU A 481 -16.28 11.17 24.15
CA GLU A 481 -17.23 10.58 25.10
C GLU A 481 -18.32 11.60 25.48
N VAL A 482 -19.58 11.15 25.44
CA VAL A 482 -20.74 11.97 25.80
C VAL A 482 -21.51 11.25 26.90
N ASN A 483 -21.57 11.88 28.08
CA ASN A 483 -22.24 11.33 29.26
C ASN A 483 -23.71 10.96 28.96
N ASN A 484 -24.11 9.76 29.41
CA ASN A 484 -25.43 9.17 29.17
C ASN A 484 -25.79 9.03 27.66
N ALA A 485 -24.78 8.92 26.78
CA ALA A 485 -24.97 8.61 25.37
C ALA A 485 -24.18 7.36 24.93
N GLY A 486 -24.55 6.83 23.77
CA GLY A 486 -23.79 5.83 23.03
C GLY A 486 -23.91 6.07 21.53
N ILE A 487 -22.92 5.60 20.77
CA ILE A 487 -22.90 5.73 19.30
C ILE A 487 -23.82 4.67 18.67
N VAL A 488 -24.43 5.00 17.53
CA VAL A 488 -25.39 4.16 16.81
C VAL A 488 -24.79 3.65 15.51
N GLY A 489 -24.83 2.33 15.32
CA GLY A 489 -24.30 1.66 14.14
C GLY A 489 -22.93 1.04 14.39
N TYR A 490 -22.25 0.67 13.31
CA TYR A 490 -20.87 0.18 13.34
C TYR A 490 -19.98 1.27 12.74
N ALA A 491 -19.01 1.74 13.53
CA ALA A 491 -17.94 2.60 13.09
C ALA A 491 -16.70 2.21 13.89
N GLU A 492 -15.64 1.82 13.18
CA GLU A 492 -14.38 1.35 13.74
C GLU A 492 -13.25 2.23 13.19
N ALA A 493 -12.18 2.41 13.97
CA ALA A 493 -11.05 3.23 13.57
C ALA A 493 -10.31 2.63 12.35
N PRO A 494 -9.72 3.45 11.45
CA PRO A 494 -9.55 4.90 11.54
C PRO A 494 -10.75 5.71 11.02
N PHE A 495 -11.13 6.76 11.73
CA PHE A 495 -12.25 7.64 11.38
C PHE A 495 -11.83 8.70 10.34
N ALA A 496 -11.82 8.32 9.07
CA ALA A 496 -11.44 9.21 7.97
C ALA A 496 -12.34 10.47 7.85
N TYR A 497 -11.83 11.51 7.20
CA TYR A 497 -12.57 12.71 6.81
C TYR A 497 -13.97 12.38 6.23
N MET A 498 -14.97 13.19 6.58
CA MET A 498 -16.40 12.99 6.31
C MET A 498 -17.06 11.75 6.96
N THR A 499 -16.36 10.97 7.79
CA THR A 499 -17.03 9.96 8.65
C THR A 499 -18.05 10.65 9.55
N VAL A 500 -19.29 10.15 9.56
CA VAL A 500 -20.40 10.67 10.37
C VAL A 500 -20.78 9.67 11.46
N LEU A 501 -20.81 10.13 12.71
CA LEU A 501 -21.20 9.33 13.87
C LEU A 501 -22.51 9.86 14.46
N THR A 502 -23.44 8.95 14.72
CA THR A 502 -24.74 9.29 15.32
C THR A 502 -24.76 8.91 16.79
N TYR A 503 -25.09 9.84 17.69
CA TYR A 503 -25.25 9.58 19.11
C TYR A 503 -26.73 9.40 19.45
N ARG A 504 -27.01 8.48 20.38
CA ARG A 504 -28.30 8.35 21.07
C ARG A 504 -28.07 8.48 22.57
N CYS A 505 -29.02 9.05 23.30
CA CYS A 505 -29.02 8.90 24.75
C CYS A 505 -29.35 7.46 25.15
N LEU A 506 -28.78 7.01 26.28
CA LEU A 506 -29.15 5.75 26.92
C LEU A 506 -30.44 5.95 27.74
N VAL A 507 -30.54 7.09 28.44
CA VAL A 507 -31.74 7.56 29.16
C VAL A 507 -32.02 9.03 28.80
N GLY A 508 -33.29 9.44 28.77
CA GLY A 508 -33.68 10.85 28.57
C GLY A 508 -33.76 11.27 27.09
N ALA A 509 -33.51 12.55 26.80
CA ALA A 509 -33.56 13.10 25.44
C ALA A 509 -32.26 13.82 25.05
N LEU A 510 -31.93 13.76 23.76
CA LEU A 510 -30.74 14.40 23.20
C LEU A 510 -31.03 15.87 22.91
N THR A 511 -30.10 16.74 23.32
CA THR A 511 -30.11 18.19 23.06
C THR A 511 -28.86 18.54 22.25
N GLY A 512 -29.01 19.39 21.22
CA GLY A 512 -27.95 19.65 20.24
C GLY A 512 -28.02 18.72 19.01
N PRO A 513 -26.98 18.69 18.16
CA PRO A 513 -26.97 17.85 16.97
C PRO A 513 -26.78 16.37 17.36
N SER A 514 -27.64 15.49 16.88
CA SER A 514 -27.51 14.04 17.12
C SER A 514 -26.38 13.38 16.32
N THR A 515 -25.72 14.11 15.43
CA THR A 515 -24.64 13.64 14.57
C THR A 515 -23.43 14.56 14.66
N ILE A 516 -22.24 13.97 14.69
CA ILE A 516 -20.97 14.66 14.49
C ILE A 516 -20.26 14.10 13.26
N TRP A 517 -19.37 14.87 12.65
CA TRP A 517 -18.58 14.44 11.50
C TRP A 517 -17.11 14.82 11.63
N CYS A 518 -16.22 14.04 11.02
CA CYS A 518 -14.80 14.35 10.95
C CYS A 518 -14.55 15.48 9.93
N LYS A 519 -13.94 16.58 10.37
CA LYS A 519 -13.68 17.80 9.56
C LYS A 519 -12.38 17.69 8.76
N GLU A 520 -12.18 18.64 7.85
CA GLU A 520 -11.00 18.75 6.99
C GLU A 520 -9.68 19.02 7.74
N ASP A 521 -9.75 19.37 9.03
CA ASP A 521 -8.61 19.60 9.93
C ASP A 521 -8.27 18.39 10.81
N GLY A 522 -8.90 17.24 10.58
CA GLY A 522 -8.69 16.02 11.38
C GLY A 522 -9.32 16.05 12.77
N THR A 523 -10.26 16.98 13.05
CA THR A 523 -10.98 17.03 14.33
C THR A 523 -12.50 16.93 14.16
N TRP A 524 -13.20 16.49 15.20
CA TRP A 524 -14.65 16.30 15.19
C TRP A 524 -15.42 17.64 15.16
N SER A 525 -16.57 17.65 14.50
CA SER A 525 -17.49 18.80 14.46
C SER A 525 -18.04 19.18 15.84
N SER A 526 -18.19 20.48 16.08
CA SER A 526 -18.72 21.07 17.32
C SER A 526 -19.99 21.88 17.01
N PRO A 527 -20.99 21.97 17.92
CA PRO A 527 -21.05 21.43 19.28
C PRO A 527 -21.32 19.92 19.34
N LEU A 528 -20.91 19.30 20.46
CA LEU A 528 -21.26 17.91 20.78
C LEU A 528 -22.72 17.80 21.27
N PRO A 529 -23.37 16.64 21.11
CA PRO A 529 -24.67 16.36 21.75
C PRO A 529 -24.57 16.33 23.27
N HIS A 530 -25.68 16.65 23.94
CA HIS A 530 -25.83 16.55 25.39
C HIS A 530 -27.13 15.81 25.75
N CYS A 531 -27.04 14.79 26.60
CA CYS A 531 -28.20 14.05 27.07
C CYS A 531 -28.80 14.70 28.32
N LYS A 532 -30.11 14.95 28.27
CA LYS A 532 -30.88 15.51 29.36
C LYS A 532 -31.78 14.45 29.97
N ASP A 533 -31.56 14.16 31.25
CA ASP A 533 -32.42 13.27 32.03
C ASP A 533 -33.84 13.84 32.13
N ILE A 534 -34.80 13.06 31.63
CA ILE A 534 -36.22 13.40 31.58
C ILE A 534 -36.98 12.24 32.18
N THR A 535 -37.73 12.53 33.25
CA THR A 535 -38.61 11.55 33.90
C THR A 535 -40.01 12.12 34.07
N CYS A 536 -41.02 11.29 33.78
CA CYS A 536 -42.41 11.55 34.12
C CYS A 536 -42.76 10.89 35.45
N ALA A 537 -43.54 11.58 36.28
CA ALA A 537 -44.21 10.98 37.43
C ALA A 537 -45.32 10.02 36.97
N ALA A 538 -45.75 9.10 37.83
CA ALA A 538 -46.88 8.22 37.55
C ALA A 538 -48.15 9.03 37.18
N PRO A 539 -48.91 8.61 36.15
CA PRO A 539 -50.12 9.31 35.74
C PRO A 539 -51.19 9.20 36.82
N ASN A 540 -51.80 10.33 37.22
CA ASN A 540 -52.91 10.33 38.17
C ASN A 540 -54.24 10.24 37.40
N ILE A 541 -54.76 9.02 37.25
CA ILE A 541 -56.02 8.72 36.57
C ILE A 541 -56.88 7.87 37.53
N PRO A 542 -57.92 8.44 38.16
CA PRO A 542 -58.78 7.69 39.08
C PRO A 542 -59.62 6.61 38.37
N ASN A 543 -59.81 5.47 39.03
CA ASN A 543 -60.52 4.28 38.52
C ASN A 543 -59.90 3.74 37.22
N ALA A 544 -58.56 3.71 37.17
CA ALA A 544 -57.78 3.20 36.06
C ALA A 544 -56.56 2.43 36.54
N SER A 545 -56.19 1.43 35.75
CA SER A 545 -55.05 0.54 35.92
C SER A 545 -54.19 0.51 34.65
N TRP A 546 -52.90 0.23 34.82
CA TRP A 546 -51.92 0.11 33.75
C TRP A 546 -50.77 -0.81 34.19
N VAL A 547 -49.99 -1.30 33.23
CA VAL A 547 -48.82 -2.14 33.52
C VAL A 547 -47.76 -1.30 34.26
N ARG A 548 -47.47 -1.65 35.51
CA ARG A 548 -46.51 -0.91 36.35
C ARG A 548 -45.07 -1.08 35.84
N SER A 549 -44.39 0.04 35.62
CA SER A 549 -42.93 0.08 35.82
C SER A 549 -42.64 -0.04 37.32
N GLN A 550 -41.68 -0.88 37.69
CA GLN A 550 -41.42 -1.28 39.10
C GLN A 550 -40.96 -0.12 40.00
N SER A 551 -40.48 0.98 39.42
CA SER A 551 -39.89 2.13 40.13
C SER A 551 -40.85 3.31 40.35
N GLY A 552 -42.05 3.30 39.74
CA GLY A 552 -42.99 4.43 39.78
C GLY A 552 -42.56 5.71 39.05
N ARG A 553 -41.36 5.71 38.45
CA ARG A 553 -40.81 6.81 37.62
C ARG A 553 -40.64 6.29 36.19
N TYR A 554 -41.05 7.10 35.22
CA TYR A 554 -41.08 6.72 33.81
C TYR A 554 -40.07 7.56 33.03
N GLN A 555 -39.36 6.98 32.09
CA GLN A 555 -38.33 7.65 31.28
C GLN A 555 -38.94 8.27 30.02
N HIS A 556 -38.20 9.17 29.37
CA HIS A 556 -38.57 9.70 28.05
C HIS A 556 -38.83 8.54 27.06
N ARG A 557 -39.94 8.64 26.31
CA ARG A 557 -40.50 7.63 25.40
C ARG A 557 -41.14 6.39 26.06
N ASP A 558 -41.18 6.29 27.40
CA ASP A 558 -42.03 5.29 28.06
C ASP A 558 -43.50 5.50 27.64
N GLY A 559 -44.16 4.41 27.25
CA GLY A 559 -45.55 4.41 26.81
C GLY A 559 -46.44 3.52 27.68
N LEU A 560 -47.57 4.05 28.12
CA LEU A 560 -48.53 3.36 28.99
C LEU A 560 -49.87 3.19 28.29
N TYR A 561 -50.33 1.94 28.24
CA TYR A 561 -51.73 1.63 27.93
C TYR A 561 -52.58 1.79 29.19
N ILE A 562 -53.65 2.58 29.09
CA ILE A 562 -54.55 2.89 30.20
C ILE A 562 -55.84 2.08 30.04
N GLN A 563 -56.16 1.28 31.06
CA GLN A 563 -57.40 0.52 31.18
C GLN A 563 -58.23 1.13 32.32
N CYS A 564 -59.55 1.23 32.15
CA CYS A 564 -60.44 1.62 33.24
C CYS A 564 -60.87 0.41 34.07
N ASP A 565 -61.12 0.63 35.35
CA ASP A 565 -61.56 -0.42 36.26
C ASP A 565 -63.07 -0.76 36.10
N ASP A 566 -63.53 -1.87 36.68
CA ASP A 566 -64.88 -2.40 36.45
C ASP A 566 -66.01 -1.41 36.77
N ARG A 567 -66.94 -1.26 35.81
CA ARG A 567 -68.04 -0.29 35.74
C ARG A 567 -67.61 1.14 35.35
N PHE A 568 -66.42 1.32 34.77
CA PHE A 568 -66.01 2.57 34.14
C PHE A 568 -65.71 2.41 32.64
N THR A 569 -65.86 3.50 31.88
CA THR A 569 -65.57 3.60 30.45
C THR A 569 -64.49 4.66 30.21
N LEU A 570 -63.53 4.34 29.33
CA LEU A 570 -62.44 5.24 28.97
C LEU A 570 -62.94 6.42 28.13
N ASN A 571 -62.55 7.65 28.51
CA ASN A 571 -62.83 8.87 27.78
C ASN A 571 -61.53 9.65 27.55
N GLY A 572 -60.94 9.51 26.36
CA GLY A 572 -59.64 10.05 25.99
C GLY A 572 -58.75 9.02 25.28
N PRO A 573 -57.44 9.27 25.14
CA PRO A 573 -56.51 8.33 24.53
C PRO A 573 -56.30 7.08 25.41
N SER A 574 -56.24 5.90 24.80
CA SER A 574 -55.90 4.63 25.48
C SER A 574 -54.40 4.41 25.64
N TYR A 575 -53.56 5.22 25.00
CA TYR A 575 -52.10 5.17 25.07
C TYR A 575 -51.53 6.58 25.28
N ILE A 576 -50.62 6.71 26.24
CA ILE A 576 -49.92 7.96 26.57
C ILE A 576 -48.41 7.71 26.62
N THR A 577 -47.61 8.70 26.22
CA THR A 577 -46.14 8.61 26.16
C THR A 577 -45.49 9.75 26.94
N CYS A 578 -44.40 9.47 27.65
CA CYS A 578 -43.60 10.48 28.34
C CYS A 578 -42.78 11.29 27.32
N ASN A 579 -43.05 12.59 27.19
CA ASN A 579 -42.43 13.46 26.20
C ASN A 579 -41.12 14.13 26.69
N GLU A 580 -40.44 14.83 25.79
CA GLU A 580 -39.17 15.54 26.01
C GLU A 580 -39.22 16.64 27.10
N ARG A 581 -40.43 16.99 27.60
CA ARG A 581 -40.65 17.96 28.68
C ARG A 581 -40.95 17.30 30.03
N GLY A 582 -40.88 15.96 30.12
CA GLY A 582 -41.27 15.23 31.34
C GLY A 582 -42.78 15.22 31.58
N GLN A 583 -43.58 15.34 30.53
CA GLN A 583 -45.05 15.38 30.59
C GLN A 583 -45.67 14.26 29.77
N TRP A 584 -46.82 13.75 30.21
CA TRP A 584 -47.59 12.77 29.45
C TRP A 584 -48.29 13.43 28.25
N ALA A 585 -48.07 12.87 27.06
CA ALA A 585 -48.69 13.27 25.81
C ALA A 585 -49.28 12.04 25.07
N PRO A 586 -50.51 12.11 24.52
CA PRO A 586 -51.48 13.20 24.66
C PRO A 586 -51.95 13.40 26.11
N ARG A 587 -52.80 14.40 26.36
CA ARG A 587 -53.32 14.69 27.70
C ARG A 587 -54.01 13.46 28.31
N LEU A 588 -53.83 13.26 29.62
CA LEU A 588 -54.36 12.11 30.36
C LEU A 588 -55.87 11.89 30.12
N PRO A 589 -56.32 10.64 29.88
CA PRO A 589 -57.73 10.31 29.74
C PRO A 589 -58.46 10.37 31.09
N LYS A 590 -59.79 10.19 31.07
CA LYS A 590 -60.64 10.07 32.26
C LYS A 590 -61.50 8.82 32.17
N CYS A 591 -61.59 8.05 33.25
CA CYS A 591 -62.54 6.96 33.40
C CYS A 591 -63.87 7.51 33.95
N LYS A 592 -64.98 7.27 33.25
CA LYS A 592 -66.33 7.71 33.66
C LYS A 592 -67.17 6.49 34.06
N ALA A 593 -67.90 6.56 35.17
CA ALA A 593 -68.77 5.48 35.60
C ALA A 593 -69.89 5.22 34.58
N TRP A 594 -70.34 3.96 34.47
CA TRP A 594 -71.50 3.60 33.67
C TRP A 594 -72.76 4.28 34.22
N MET A 595 -73.33 5.23 33.47
CA MET A 595 -74.69 5.70 33.70
C MET A 595 -75.67 4.65 33.16
N HIS A 596 -76.10 3.74 34.03
CA HIS A 596 -77.30 2.93 33.78
C HIS A 596 -78.52 3.84 33.80
N ASP A 597 -78.91 4.35 32.63
CA ASP A 597 -80.14 5.12 32.45
C ASP A 597 -81.35 4.17 32.45
N PHE A 598 -81.76 3.72 33.64
CA PHE A 598 -82.92 2.85 33.88
C PHE A 598 -84.26 3.60 33.66
N ARG A 599 -84.43 4.23 32.48
CA ARG A 599 -85.63 4.99 32.08
C ARG A 599 -85.97 4.87 30.58
N ARG A 600 -86.05 3.62 30.09
CA ARG A 600 -86.76 3.11 28.88
C ARG A 600 -86.16 1.72 28.57
N TRP A 601 -86.88 0.61 28.57
CA TRP A 601 -88.32 0.36 28.48
C TRP A 601 -88.82 -0.56 29.59
#